data_AF-A0A416I3H3-F1
#
_entry.id   AF-A0A416I3H3-F1
#
_cell.length_a   1.000
_cell.length_b   1.000
_cell.length_c   1.000
_cell.angle_alpha   90.00
_cell.angle_beta   90.00
_cell.angle_gamma   90.00
#
_symmetry.space_group_name_H-M   'P 1'
#
loop_
_entity.id
_entity.type
_entity.pdbx_description
1 polymer ?
#
loop_
_entity_poly.entity_id
_entity_poly.type
_entity_poly.pdbx_seq_one_letter_code
_entity_poly.pdbx_strand_id
1 'polypeptide(L)'
;MENERIKAIHDAAVRLFLQQGYARTQISHIAREVGVSVGTIYHDFTGKQEIMHFVLKCTITPGFLDREFERPVTDELFQGLEDEIMAVFRKSADAFSGRFREGRENYDFASLISDAFDMLSQYAVGCLFIEKNQFDFPALARDYREYRKRFFTAMTDYLTFFMEKGMIRPLENRELTTALIVEQLAWWAMDMRYNSFEAHHISLEDAKNVCMDNLIHAYVQR
;
A
#
# COMPACT_ATOMS: atom_id res chain seq x y z
N MET A 1 6.69 -3.82 -26.64
CA MET A 1 8.05 -4.35 -26.77
C MET A 1 9.04 -3.73 -25.77
N GLU A 2 9.25 -2.41 -25.72
CA GLU A 2 10.24 -1.80 -24.79
C GLU A 2 9.68 -1.36 -23.43
N ASN A 3 8.43 -0.89 -23.37
CA ASN A 3 7.78 -0.57 -22.10
C ASN A 3 7.46 -1.86 -21.29
N GLU A 4 7.23 -2.97 -21.99
CA GLU A 4 7.05 -4.30 -21.38
C GLU A 4 8.27 -4.75 -20.56
N ARG A 5 9.49 -4.37 -20.96
CA ARG A 5 10.70 -4.71 -20.19
C ARG A 5 10.81 -3.90 -18.90
N ILE A 6 10.50 -2.60 -18.93
CA ILE A 6 10.43 -1.78 -17.71
C ILE A 6 9.35 -2.33 -16.77
N LYS A 7 8.20 -2.73 -17.30
CA LYS A 7 7.15 -3.43 -16.54
C LYS A 7 7.65 -4.71 -15.88
N ALA A 8 8.33 -5.57 -16.64
CA ALA A 8 8.89 -6.81 -16.10
C ALA A 8 9.96 -6.55 -15.02
N ILE A 9 10.82 -5.55 -15.22
CA ILE A 9 11.83 -5.12 -14.24
C ILE A 9 11.16 -4.60 -12.97
N HIS A 10 10.15 -3.75 -13.10
CA HIS A 10 9.35 -3.23 -12.00
C HIS A 10 8.73 -4.39 -11.19
N ASP A 11 8.03 -5.31 -11.85
CA ASP A 11 7.31 -6.40 -11.18
C ASP A 11 8.27 -7.35 -10.47
N ALA A 12 9.40 -7.68 -11.09
CA ALA A 12 10.46 -8.48 -10.47
C ALA A 12 11.08 -7.76 -9.26
N ALA A 13 11.35 -6.46 -9.39
CA ALA A 13 11.89 -5.65 -8.31
C ALA A 13 10.92 -5.55 -7.12
N VAL A 14 9.63 -5.33 -7.36
CA VAL A 14 8.58 -5.35 -6.32
C VAL A 14 8.61 -6.68 -5.57
N ARG A 15 8.57 -7.81 -6.28
CA ARG A 15 8.59 -9.14 -5.64
C ARG A 15 9.84 -9.35 -4.80
N LEU A 16 11.03 -9.08 -5.36
CA LEU A 16 12.30 -9.29 -4.66
C LEU A 16 12.48 -8.36 -3.47
N PHE A 17 12.18 -7.07 -3.62
CA PHE A 17 12.28 -6.13 -2.51
C PHE A 17 11.34 -6.49 -1.37
N LEU A 18 10.12 -6.96 -1.67
CA LEU A 18 9.19 -7.39 -0.63
C LEU A 18 9.60 -8.74 -0.02
N GLN A 19 10.00 -9.74 -0.80
CA GLN A 19 10.28 -11.08 -0.24
C GLN A 19 11.59 -11.16 0.56
N GLN A 20 12.66 -10.54 0.08
CA GLN A 20 13.99 -10.66 0.69
C GLN A 20 14.57 -9.33 1.21
N GLY A 21 13.95 -8.19 0.92
CA GLY A 21 14.39 -6.85 1.33
C GLY A 21 15.29 -6.16 0.31
N TYR A 22 15.32 -4.82 0.34
CA TYR A 22 16.09 -3.99 -0.59
C TYR A 22 17.60 -4.24 -0.47
N ALA A 23 18.13 -4.26 0.76
CA ALA A 23 19.56 -4.43 1.01
C ALA A 23 20.13 -5.73 0.43
N ARG A 24 19.38 -6.84 0.53
CA ARG A 24 19.79 -8.17 0.02
C ARG A 24 19.51 -8.39 -1.47
N THR A 25 18.74 -7.51 -2.10
CA THR A 25 18.43 -7.61 -3.52
C THR A 25 19.56 -6.99 -4.35
N GLN A 26 20.04 -7.74 -5.34
CA GLN A 26 21.07 -7.32 -6.30
C GLN A 26 20.44 -7.17 -7.69
N ILE A 27 21.02 -6.32 -8.54
CA ILE A 27 20.59 -6.17 -9.94
C ILE A 27 20.63 -7.51 -10.69
N SER A 28 21.59 -8.38 -10.36
CA SER A 28 21.70 -9.74 -10.92
C SER A 28 20.51 -10.64 -10.58
N HIS A 29 19.88 -10.45 -9.41
CA HIS A 29 18.66 -11.17 -9.04
C HIS A 29 17.49 -10.73 -9.91
N ILE A 30 17.31 -9.41 -10.09
CA ILE A 30 16.26 -8.82 -10.94
C ILE A 30 16.45 -9.26 -12.39
N ALA A 31 17.68 -9.16 -12.92
CA ALA A 31 18.00 -9.58 -14.29
C ALA A 31 17.65 -11.06 -14.53
N ARG A 32 18.00 -11.94 -13.57
CA ARG A 32 17.67 -13.37 -13.63
C ARG A 32 16.17 -13.63 -13.64
N GLU A 33 15.42 -12.93 -12.80
CA GLU A 33 13.97 -13.09 -12.70
C GLU A 33 13.24 -12.62 -13.97
N VAL A 34 13.73 -11.56 -14.60
CA VAL A 34 13.19 -11.05 -15.88
C VAL A 34 13.66 -11.91 -17.07
N GLY A 35 14.74 -12.68 -16.93
CA GLY A 35 15.33 -13.48 -18.00
C GLY A 35 16.23 -12.69 -18.95
N VAL A 36 16.90 -11.65 -18.47
CA VAL A 36 17.79 -10.77 -19.25
C VAL A 36 19.20 -10.70 -18.64
N SER A 37 20.14 -10.11 -19.38
CA SER A 37 21.49 -9.86 -18.86
C SER A 37 21.51 -8.67 -17.88
N VAL A 38 22.50 -8.63 -16.99
CA VAL A 38 22.72 -7.48 -16.11
C VAL A 38 22.97 -6.19 -16.92
N GLY A 39 23.71 -6.29 -18.04
CA GLY A 39 23.92 -5.15 -18.95
C GLY A 39 22.62 -4.62 -19.55
N THR A 40 21.64 -5.50 -19.79
CA THR A 40 20.30 -5.09 -20.24
C THR A 40 19.55 -4.30 -19.17
N ILE A 41 19.70 -4.62 -17.89
CA ILE A 41 19.13 -3.80 -16.82
C ILE A 41 19.78 -2.42 -16.80
N TYR A 42 21.12 -2.35 -16.93
CA TYR A 42 21.85 -1.08 -16.96
C TYR A 42 21.54 -0.21 -18.19
N HIS A 43 21.02 -0.78 -19.26
CA HIS A 43 20.47 -0.03 -20.38
C HIS A 43 19.17 0.71 -20.00
N ASP A 44 18.34 0.13 -19.13
CA ASP A 44 17.05 0.71 -18.75
C ASP A 44 17.13 1.55 -17.47
N PHE A 45 18.01 1.23 -16.53
CA PHE A 45 18.16 1.92 -15.24
C PHE A 45 19.64 2.08 -14.87
N THR A 46 20.03 3.24 -14.33
CA THR A 46 21.42 3.46 -13.90
C THR A 46 21.82 2.61 -12.69
N GLY A 47 20.86 2.19 -11.87
CA GLY A 47 21.15 1.42 -10.67
C GLY A 47 19.94 0.88 -9.93
N LYS A 48 20.23 0.22 -8.80
CA LYS A 48 19.21 -0.40 -7.93
C LYS A 48 18.34 0.65 -7.25
N GLN A 49 18.92 1.79 -6.91
CA GLN A 49 18.23 2.90 -6.25
C GLN A 49 17.17 3.49 -7.19
N GLU A 50 17.47 3.66 -8.47
CA GLU A 50 16.55 4.18 -9.46
C GLU A 50 15.41 3.21 -9.74
N ILE A 51 15.69 1.89 -9.78
CA ILE A 51 14.63 0.86 -9.84
C ILE A 51 13.70 0.99 -8.62
N MET A 52 14.26 1.19 -7.44
CA MET A 52 13.49 1.36 -6.22
C MET A 52 12.66 2.65 -6.20
N HIS A 53 13.25 3.79 -6.58
CA HIS A 53 12.51 5.05 -6.72
C HIS A 53 11.40 4.91 -7.77
N PHE A 54 11.65 4.19 -8.87
CA PHE A 54 10.66 3.90 -9.88
C PHE A 54 9.48 3.09 -9.33
N VAL A 55 9.74 2.04 -8.55
CA VAL A 55 8.70 1.26 -7.85
C VAL A 55 7.86 2.15 -6.91
N LEU A 56 8.52 2.99 -6.11
CA LEU A 56 7.83 3.89 -5.18
C LEU A 56 7.00 4.95 -5.93
N LYS A 57 7.53 5.52 -7.01
CA LYS A 57 6.81 6.48 -7.86
C LYS A 57 5.58 5.86 -8.51
N CYS A 58 5.66 4.61 -8.95
CA CYS A 58 4.51 3.86 -9.48
C CYS A 58 3.39 3.70 -8.44
N THR A 59 3.73 3.62 -7.14
CA THR A 59 2.73 3.49 -6.07
C THR A 59 1.90 4.77 -5.91
N ILE A 60 2.51 5.94 -6.09
CA ILE A 60 1.85 7.23 -5.84
C ILE A 60 1.34 7.92 -7.10
N THR A 61 1.73 7.44 -8.27
CA THR A 61 1.35 8.00 -9.57
C THR A 61 0.72 6.91 -10.45
N PRO A 62 -0.62 6.76 -10.43
CA PRO A 62 -1.31 5.81 -11.30
C PRO A 62 -0.97 6.05 -12.78
N GLY A 63 -0.75 4.96 -13.53
CA GLY A 63 -0.37 5.02 -14.94
C GLY A 63 1.07 5.49 -15.20
N PHE A 64 1.88 5.74 -14.16
CA PHE A 64 3.29 6.11 -14.35
C PHE A 64 4.04 5.05 -15.15
N LEU A 65 3.78 3.78 -14.85
CA LEU A 65 4.38 2.63 -15.53
C LEU A 65 4.07 2.55 -17.04
N ASP A 66 2.99 3.19 -17.49
CA ASP A 66 2.59 3.21 -18.91
C ASP A 66 3.24 4.34 -19.70
N ARG A 67 3.98 5.25 -19.04
CA ARG A 67 4.67 6.36 -19.70
C ARG A 67 5.88 5.88 -20.49
N GLU A 68 6.30 6.71 -21.44
CA GLU A 68 7.60 6.57 -22.09
C GLU A 68 8.67 7.29 -21.27
N PHE A 69 9.87 6.70 -21.21
CA PHE A 69 10.99 7.18 -20.42
C PHE A 69 12.24 7.25 -21.27
N GLU A 70 13.03 8.31 -21.09
CA GLU A 70 14.41 8.33 -21.55
C GLU A 70 15.23 7.30 -20.77
N ARG A 71 16.18 6.66 -21.46
CA ARG A 71 16.95 5.53 -20.94
C ARG A 71 18.45 5.82 -20.99
N PRO A 72 19.21 5.40 -19.97
CA PRO A 72 18.73 4.77 -18.73
C PRO A 72 17.96 5.75 -17.85
N VAL A 73 16.96 5.25 -17.11
CA VAL A 73 16.26 6.02 -16.08
C VAL A 73 17.27 6.36 -14.98
N THR A 74 17.35 7.66 -14.66
CA THR A 74 18.28 8.23 -13.69
C THR A 74 17.54 8.81 -12.49
N ASP A 75 18.30 9.20 -11.46
CA ASP A 75 17.75 9.82 -10.25
C ASP A 75 17.10 11.20 -10.49
N GLU A 76 17.38 11.86 -11.62
CA GLU A 76 16.77 13.15 -11.98
C GLU A 76 15.24 13.08 -12.05
N LEU A 77 14.68 11.91 -12.38
CA LEU A 77 13.24 11.67 -12.46
C LEU A 77 12.56 11.62 -11.08
N PHE A 78 13.34 11.44 -10.00
CA PHE A 78 12.84 11.14 -8.66
C PHE A 78 13.21 12.19 -7.62
N GLN A 79 13.68 13.36 -8.06
CA GLN A 79 13.94 14.49 -7.17
C GLN A 79 12.68 14.86 -6.38
N GLY A 80 12.78 14.87 -5.05
CA GLY A 80 11.65 15.17 -4.16
C GLY A 80 10.63 14.04 -4.00
N LEU A 81 10.91 12.82 -4.48
CA LEU A 81 10.00 11.69 -4.40
C LEU A 81 9.51 11.40 -2.98
N GLU A 82 10.37 11.50 -1.97
CA GLU A 82 9.96 11.30 -0.57
C GLU A 82 8.87 12.31 -0.14
N ASP A 83 9.06 13.59 -0.47
CA ASP A 83 8.08 14.64 -0.17
C ASP A 83 6.77 14.43 -0.92
N GLU A 84 6.84 13.98 -2.18
CA GLU A 84 5.67 13.62 -2.96
C GLU A 84 4.89 12.46 -2.34
N ILE A 85 5.58 11.38 -1.94
CA ILE A 85 4.98 10.23 -1.27
C ILE A 85 4.26 10.70 -0.01
N MET A 86 4.94 11.51 0.80
CA MET A 86 4.36 12.02 2.03
C MET A 86 3.19 12.97 1.78
N ALA A 87 3.22 13.77 0.73
CA ALA A 87 2.09 14.61 0.34
C ALA A 87 0.87 13.77 -0.06
N VAL A 88 1.06 12.69 -0.82
CA VAL A 88 -0.02 11.76 -1.18
C VAL A 88 -0.60 11.08 0.04
N PHE A 89 0.23 10.55 0.94
CA PHE A 89 -0.25 9.90 2.17
C PHE A 89 -0.99 10.87 3.08
N ARG A 90 -0.48 12.10 3.28
CA ARG A 90 -1.20 13.13 4.05
C ARG A 90 -2.56 13.45 3.43
N LYS A 91 -2.60 13.73 2.12
CA LYS A 91 -3.86 14.02 1.41
C LYS A 91 -4.86 12.85 1.52
N SER A 92 -4.37 11.63 1.41
CA SER A 92 -5.17 10.41 1.56
C SER A 92 -5.76 10.29 2.97
N ALA A 93 -4.95 10.47 4.02
CA ALA A 93 -5.42 10.46 5.41
C ALA A 93 -6.44 11.57 5.71
N ASP A 94 -6.19 12.78 5.20
CA ASP A 94 -7.08 13.91 5.38
C ASP A 94 -8.43 13.67 4.68
N ALA A 95 -8.40 13.12 3.46
CA ALA A 95 -9.62 12.74 2.74
C ALA A 95 -10.39 11.62 3.45
N PHE A 96 -9.69 10.61 3.98
CA PHE A 96 -10.31 9.53 4.76
C PHE A 96 -10.96 10.05 6.04
N SER A 97 -10.27 10.92 6.78
CA SER A 97 -10.78 11.51 8.03
C SER A 97 -11.90 12.53 7.76
N GLY A 98 -11.86 13.21 6.62
CA GLY A 98 -12.87 14.19 6.21
C GLY A 98 -14.26 13.59 5.97
N ARG A 99 -14.36 12.34 5.51
CA ARG A 99 -15.65 11.65 5.28
C ARG A 99 -16.51 11.58 6.56
N PHE A 100 -15.88 11.59 7.73
CA PHE A 100 -16.52 11.67 9.05
C PHE A 100 -17.17 13.03 9.29
N ARG A 101 -16.44 14.10 8.98
CA ARG A 101 -16.81 15.48 9.29
C ARG A 101 -17.87 16.03 8.36
N GLU A 102 -17.93 15.52 7.13
CA GLU A 102 -18.88 15.97 6.11
C GLU A 102 -20.33 15.54 6.39
N GLY A 103 -20.61 14.81 7.48
CA GLY A 103 -21.98 14.54 7.91
C GLY A 103 -22.84 13.88 6.82
N ARG A 104 -22.22 13.05 5.95
CA ARG A 104 -22.99 12.30 4.95
C ARG A 104 -23.92 11.38 5.72
N GLU A 105 -25.22 11.67 5.66
CA GLU A 105 -26.28 10.92 6.34
C GLU A 105 -26.27 9.42 6.01
N ASN A 106 -25.49 8.99 5.00
CA ASN A 106 -25.37 7.62 4.53
C ASN A 106 -23.94 7.01 4.64
N TYR A 107 -23.01 7.61 5.39
CA TYR A 107 -21.71 6.95 5.62
C TYR A 107 -21.82 5.94 6.76
N ASP A 108 -21.85 4.65 6.41
CA ASP A 108 -22.04 3.55 7.34
C ASP A 108 -20.78 2.71 7.56
N PHE A 109 -20.89 1.69 8.41
CA PHE A 109 -19.78 0.78 8.71
C PHE A 109 -19.29 0.05 7.45
N ALA A 110 -20.20 -0.40 6.57
CA ALA A 110 -19.82 -1.08 5.32
C ALA A 110 -18.99 -0.17 4.41
N SER A 111 -19.40 1.10 4.27
CA SER A 111 -18.68 2.12 3.51
C SER A 111 -17.28 2.37 4.10
N LEU A 112 -17.17 2.48 5.43
CA LEU A 112 -15.87 2.60 6.11
C LEU A 112 -14.94 1.45 5.76
N ILE A 113 -15.41 0.20 5.91
CA ILE A 113 -14.60 -0.99 5.65
C ILE A 113 -14.18 -1.04 4.18
N SER A 114 -15.11 -0.76 3.26
CA SER A 114 -14.83 -0.70 1.83
C SER A 114 -13.75 0.34 1.50
N ASP A 115 -13.87 1.55 2.02
CA ASP A 115 -12.94 2.65 1.76
C ASP A 115 -11.57 2.41 2.39
N ALA A 116 -11.52 1.85 3.60
CA ALA A 116 -10.28 1.47 4.26
C ALA A 116 -9.55 0.38 3.46
N PHE A 117 -10.27 -0.62 2.94
CA PHE A 117 -9.69 -1.65 2.08
C PHE A 117 -9.11 -1.05 0.80
N ASP A 118 -9.87 -0.19 0.12
CA ASP A 118 -9.44 0.45 -1.14
C ASP A 118 -8.17 1.29 -0.90
N MET A 119 -8.14 2.07 0.18
CA MET A 119 -6.97 2.84 0.57
C MET A 119 -5.74 1.97 0.81
N LEU A 120 -5.87 0.90 1.60
CA LEU A 120 -4.76 0.00 1.90
C LEU A 120 -4.25 -0.71 0.64
N SER A 121 -5.17 -1.18 -0.21
CA SER A 121 -4.82 -1.89 -1.44
C SER A 121 -4.14 -0.99 -2.47
N GLN A 122 -4.56 0.27 -2.57
CA GLN A 122 -3.99 1.25 -3.50
C GLN A 122 -2.50 1.50 -3.23
N TYR A 123 -2.11 1.59 -1.96
CA TYR A 123 -0.73 1.95 -1.57
C TYR A 123 0.10 0.77 -1.08
N ALA A 124 -0.42 -0.46 -1.19
CA ALA A 124 0.14 -1.68 -0.59
C ALA A 124 1.64 -1.86 -0.83
N VAL A 125 2.11 -1.72 -2.08
CA VAL A 125 3.53 -1.91 -2.43
C VAL A 125 4.42 -0.90 -1.70
N GLY A 126 4.07 0.37 -1.73
CA GLY A 126 4.85 1.43 -1.06
C GLY A 126 4.82 1.29 0.46
N CYS A 127 3.66 1.01 1.05
CA CYS A 127 3.53 0.77 2.50
C CYS A 127 4.40 -0.41 2.95
N LEU A 128 4.27 -1.57 2.31
CA LEU A 128 5.07 -2.76 2.64
C LEU A 128 6.56 -2.54 2.38
N PHE A 129 6.91 -1.78 1.34
CA PHE A 129 8.30 -1.42 1.08
C PHE A 129 8.88 -0.60 2.23
N ILE A 130 8.17 0.45 2.68
CA ILE A 130 8.64 1.31 3.78
C ILE A 130 8.77 0.50 5.07
N GLU A 131 7.80 -0.37 5.37
CA GLU A 131 7.83 -1.23 6.56
C GLU A 131 9.04 -2.16 6.58
N LYS A 132 9.36 -2.78 5.45
CA LYS A 132 10.47 -3.73 5.35
C LYS A 132 11.85 -3.08 5.30
N ASN A 133 11.92 -1.82 4.89
CA ASN A 133 13.18 -1.09 4.70
C ASN A 133 13.30 0.12 5.64
N GLN A 134 12.62 0.08 6.79
CA GLN A 134 12.57 1.22 7.73
C GLN A 134 13.93 1.67 8.28
N PHE A 135 14.93 0.78 8.28
CA PHE A 135 16.29 1.10 8.72
C PHE A 135 17.13 1.73 7.61
N ASP A 136 16.84 1.39 6.35
CA ASP A 136 17.49 1.99 5.19
C ASP A 136 16.92 3.40 4.92
N PHE A 137 15.65 3.65 5.24
CA PHE A 137 14.94 4.91 4.97
C PHE A 137 14.28 5.49 6.25
N PRO A 138 15.06 5.99 7.22
CA PRO A 138 14.55 6.38 8.54
C PRO A 138 13.60 7.59 8.52
N ALA A 139 13.79 8.55 7.60
CA ALA A 139 12.90 9.70 7.45
C ALA A 139 11.52 9.27 6.94
N LEU A 140 11.50 8.55 5.81
CA LEU A 140 10.28 7.99 5.23
C LEU A 140 9.54 7.06 6.22
N ALA A 141 10.28 6.22 6.96
CA ALA A 141 9.70 5.34 7.97
C ALA A 141 9.07 6.09 9.15
N ARG A 142 9.71 7.18 9.62
CA ARG A 142 9.15 8.03 10.68
C ARG A 142 7.84 8.65 10.23
N ASP A 143 7.81 9.19 9.02
CA ASP A 143 6.66 9.92 8.51
C ASP A 143 5.50 8.95 8.17
N TYR A 144 5.81 7.75 7.66
CA TYR A 144 4.84 6.67 7.51
C TYR A 144 4.25 6.21 8.85
N ARG A 145 5.06 6.11 9.92
CA ARG A 145 4.55 5.80 11.27
C ARG A 145 3.57 6.86 11.77
N GLU A 146 3.81 8.13 11.46
CA GLU A 146 2.87 9.20 11.82
C GLU A 146 1.56 9.08 11.02
N TYR A 147 1.65 8.84 9.71
CA TYR A 147 0.48 8.55 8.87
C TYR A 147 -0.34 7.38 9.41
N ARG A 148 0.29 6.24 9.71
CA ARG A 148 -0.37 5.05 10.26
C ARG A 148 -1.08 5.36 11.59
N LYS A 149 -0.46 6.14 12.48
CA LYS A 149 -1.12 6.58 13.72
C LYS A 149 -2.39 7.37 13.45
N ARG A 150 -2.36 8.34 12.52
CA ARG A 150 -3.53 9.14 12.15
C ARG A 150 -4.65 8.27 11.56
N PHE A 151 -4.29 7.30 10.71
CA PHE A 151 -5.26 6.34 10.15
C PHE A 151 -5.95 5.51 11.24
N PHE A 152 -5.19 4.96 12.20
CA PHE A 152 -5.75 4.21 13.34
C PHE A 152 -6.65 5.07 14.24
N THR A 153 -6.26 6.33 14.48
CA THR A 153 -7.10 7.28 15.22
C THR A 153 -8.41 7.53 14.49
N ALA A 154 -8.37 7.83 13.18
CA ALA A 154 -9.57 8.04 12.38
C ALA A 154 -10.49 6.81 12.39
N MET A 155 -9.95 5.61 12.20
CA MET A 155 -10.72 4.36 12.31
C MET A 155 -11.40 4.23 13.68
N THR A 156 -10.68 4.50 14.77
CA THR A 156 -11.23 4.41 16.13
C THR A 156 -12.36 5.43 16.36
N ASP A 157 -12.21 6.64 15.83
CA ASP A 157 -13.23 7.68 15.90
C ASP A 157 -14.51 7.26 15.15
N TYR A 158 -14.38 6.69 13.95
CA TYR A 158 -15.51 6.14 13.20
C TYR A 158 -16.22 5.01 13.96
N LEU A 159 -15.47 4.04 14.47
CA LEU A 159 -16.07 2.92 15.22
C LEU A 159 -16.80 3.41 16.47
N THR A 160 -16.22 4.39 17.18
CA THR A 160 -16.85 5.00 18.35
C THR A 160 -18.17 5.66 17.96
N PHE A 161 -18.18 6.45 16.89
CA PHE A 161 -19.39 7.09 16.39
C PHE A 161 -20.48 6.08 15.98
N PHE A 162 -20.13 5.06 15.21
CA PHE A 162 -21.10 4.04 14.79
C PHE A 162 -21.68 3.28 15.98
N MET A 163 -20.86 3.01 17.00
CA MET A 163 -21.30 2.37 18.23
C MET A 163 -22.26 3.28 19.02
N GLU A 164 -21.94 4.57 19.18
CA GLU A 164 -22.81 5.54 19.86
C GLU A 164 -24.14 5.77 19.14
N LYS A 165 -24.17 5.58 17.82
CA LYS A 165 -25.39 5.62 17.00
C LYS A 165 -26.15 4.28 16.97
N GLY A 166 -25.64 3.23 17.60
CA GLY A 166 -26.25 1.89 17.58
C GLY A 166 -26.19 1.21 16.21
N MET A 167 -25.33 1.67 15.29
CA MET A 167 -25.15 1.06 13.97
C MET A 167 -24.31 -0.22 14.04
N ILE A 168 -23.40 -0.28 15.02
CA ILE A 168 -22.62 -1.46 15.35
C ILE A 168 -22.79 -1.85 16.81
N ARG A 169 -22.49 -3.11 17.12
CA ARG A 169 -22.55 -3.63 18.49
C ARG A 169 -21.59 -2.88 19.43
N PRO A 170 -21.87 -2.86 20.74
CA PRO A 170 -20.92 -2.37 21.73
C PRO A 170 -19.55 -3.04 21.61
N LEU A 171 -18.50 -2.24 21.73
CA LEU A 171 -17.11 -2.69 21.67
C LEU A 171 -16.49 -2.61 23.07
N GLU A 172 -16.04 -3.75 23.60
CA GLU A 172 -15.40 -3.81 24.93
C GLU A 172 -14.09 -3.02 24.98
N ASN A 173 -13.27 -3.16 23.94
CA ASN A 173 -12.03 -2.43 23.77
C ASN A 173 -11.96 -1.87 22.35
N ARG A 174 -12.05 -0.54 22.22
CA ARG A 174 -12.20 0.15 20.93
C ARG A 174 -10.90 0.08 20.14
N GLU A 175 -9.78 0.36 20.80
CA GLU A 175 -8.46 0.41 20.20
C GLU A 175 -8.01 -0.97 19.68
N LEU A 176 -8.22 -2.03 20.48
CA LEU A 176 -7.91 -3.40 20.06
C LEU A 176 -8.86 -3.89 18.97
N THR A 177 -10.13 -3.47 18.99
CA THR A 177 -11.07 -3.77 17.90
C THR A 177 -10.65 -3.06 16.62
N THR A 178 -10.27 -1.78 16.68
CA THR A 178 -9.72 -1.05 15.54
C THR A 178 -8.50 -1.77 14.99
N ALA A 179 -7.55 -2.17 15.86
CA ALA A 179 -6.38 -2.91 15.44
C ALA A 179 -6.75 -4.22 14.75
N LEU A 180 -7.65 -5.02 15.33
CA LEU A 180 -8.11 -6.26 14.71
C LEU A 180 -8.68 -6.04 13.30
N ILE A 181 -9.55 -5.04 13.14
CA ILE A 181 -10.16 -4.70 11.85
C ILE A 181 -9.09 -4.26 10.86
N VAL A 182 -8.22 -3.33 11.24
CA VAL A 182 -7.18 -2.80 10.35
C VAL A 182 -6.17 -3.87 9.96
N GLU A 183 -5.72 -4.71 10.89
CA GLU A 183 -4.78 -5.81 10.60
C GLU A 183 -5.41 -6.87 9.70
N GLN A 184 -6.71 -7.17 9.87
CA GLN A 184 -7.42 -8.04 8.93
C GLN A 184 -7.47 -7.41 7.53
N LEU A 185 -7.86 -6.14 7.41
CA LEU A 185 -7.89 -5.46 6.11
C LEU A 185 -6.49 -5.38 5.47
N ALA A 186 -5.46 -5.03 6.25
CA ALA A 186 -4.09 -4.91 5.79
C ALA A 186 -3.56 -6.25 5.25
N TRP A 187 -3.87 -7.35 5.93
CA TRP A 187 -3.49 -8.68 5.46
C TRP A 187 -4.06 -8.98 4.07
N TRP A 188 -5.37 -8.79 3.89
CA TRP A 188 -6.04 -9.11 2.63
C TRP A 188 -5.74 -8.12 1.50
N ALA A 189 -5.60 -6.83 1.83
CA ALA A 189 -5.36 -5.77 0.87
C ALA A 189 -3.88 -5.67 0.45
N MET A 190 -2.95 -6.03 1.33
CA MET A 190 -1.51 -5.85 1.14
C MET A 190 -0.74 -7.18 1.22
N ASP A 191 -0.66 -7.78 2.40
CA ASP A 191 0.31 -8.85 2.68
C ASP A 191 0.06 -10.13 1.87
N MET A 192 -1.20 -10.55 1.72
CA MET A 192 -1.54 -11.83 1.08
C MET A 192 -0.91 -11.98 -0.30
N ARG A 193 -0.81 -10.89 -1.07
CA ARG A 193 -0.25 -10.89 -2.43
C ARG A 193 1.27 -11.08 -2.49
N TYR A 194 1.97 -10.71 -1.42
CA TYR A 194 3.45 -10.62 -1.43
C TYR A 194 4.12 -11.50 -0.38
N ASN A 195 3.42 -11.82 0.70
CA ASN A 195 3.93 -12.46 1.91
C ASN A 195 3.21 -13.78 2.24
N SER A 196 2.16 -14.16 1.50
CA SER A 196 1.51 -15.47 1.70
C SER A 196 2.50 -16.59 1.41
N PHE A 197 2.48 -17.61 2.27
CA PHE A 197 3.28 -18.82 2.06
C PHE A 197 2.79 -19.62 0.85
N GLU A 198 1.47 -19.69 0.65
CA GLU A 198 0.84 -20.34 -0.49
C GLU A 198 0.45 -19.31 -1.56
N ALA A 199 0.70 -19.66 -2.83
CA ALA A 199 0.31 -18.83 -3.96
C ALA A 199 -1.21 -18.91 -4.18
N HIS A 200 -1.95 -18.00 -3.57
CA HIS A 200 -3.38 -17.85 -3.82
C HIS A 200 -3.63 -16.85 -4.96
N HIS A 201 -4.37 -17.28 -5.98
CA HIS A 201 -4.85 -16.39 -7.04
C HIS A 201 -6.18 -15.77 -6.64
N ILE A 202 -6.16 -14.92 -5.61
CA ILE A 202 -7.34 -14.21 -5.11
C ILE A 202 -7.29 -12.77 -5.62
N SER A 203 -8.37 -12.34 -6.28
CA SER A 203 -8.47 -10.95 -6.75
C SER A 203 -8.64 -9.98 -5.57
N LEU A 204 -8.28 -8.71 -5.76
CA LEU A 204 -8.54 -7.69 -4.73
C LEU A 204 -10.03 -7.53 -4.44
N GLU A 205 -10.88 -7.72 -5.46
CA GLU A 205 -12.33 -7.67 -5.32
C GLU A 205 -12.86 -8.82 -4.45
N ASP A 206 -12.40 -10.05 -4.70
CA ASP A 206 -12.78 -11.20 -3.87
C ASP A 206 -12.28 -11.06 -2.43
N ALA A 207 -11.03 -10.61 -2.26
CA ALA A 207 -10.45 -10.33 -0.94
C ALA A 207 -11.27 -9.28 -0.18
N LYS A 208 -11.68 -8.19 -0.87
CA LYS A 208 -12.54 -7.15 -0.30
C LYS A 208 -13.90 -7.71 0.10
N ASN A 209 -14.52 -8.51 -0.76
CA ASN A 209 -15.83 -9.12 -0.50
C ASN A 209 -15.80 -10.03 0.74
N VAL A 210 -14.74 -10.83 0.90
CA VAL A 210 -14.55 -11.69 2.09
C VAL A 210 -14.38 -10.86 3.36
N CYS A 211 -13.56 -9.80 3.33
CA CYS A 211 -13.42 -8.89 4.47
C CYS A 211 -14.74 -8.22 4.84
N MET A 212 -15.47 -7.71 3.84
CA MET A 212 -16.73 -7.01 4.05
C MET A 212 -17.78 -7.94 4.65
N ASP A 213 -17.98 -9.15 4.09
CA ASP A 213 -18.94 -10.13 4.61
C ASP A 213 -18.66 -10.44 6.10
N ASN A 214 -17.43 -10.82 6.42
CA ASN A 214 -17.04 -11.16 7.78
C ASN A 214 -17.24 -9.99 8.77
N LEU A 215 -16.73 -8.80 8.43
CA LEU A 215 -16.77 -7.65 9.32
C LEU A 215 -18.19 -7.10 9.48
N ILE A 216 -18.97 -7.01 8.40
CA ILE A 216 -20.36 -6.54 8.49
C ILE A 216 -21.16 -7.49 9.38
N HIS A 217 -21.05 -8.80 9.17
CA HIS A 217 -21.76 -9.79 9.99
C HIS A 217 -21.34 -9.76 11.46
N ALA A 218 -20.05 -9.52 11.73
CA ALA A 218 -19.51 -9.51 13.08
C ALA A 218 -19.88 -8.25 13.90
N TYR A 219 -20.16 -7.11 13.25
CA TYR A 219 -20.29 -5.84 13.94
C TYR A 219 -21.63 -5.12 13.75
N VAL A 220 -22.26 -5.20 12.58
CA VAL A 220 -23.49 -4.44 12.30
C VAL A 220 -24.67 -5.04 13.05
N GLN A 221 -25.44 -4.20 13.75
CA GLN A 221 -26.66 -4.64 14.43
C GLN A 221 -27.81 -4.78 13.42
N ARG A 222 -28.60 -5.84 13.58
CA ARG A 222 -29.83 -6.08 12.82
C ARG A 222 -31.05 -5.54 13.56
#